data_AF-A0A7V9HIE2-F1
#
_entry.id   AF-A0A7V9HIE2-F1
#
_cell.length_a   1.000
_cell.length_b   1.000
_cell.length_c   1.000
_cell.angle_alpha   90.00
_cell.angle_beta   90.00
_cell.angle_gamma   90.00
#
_symmetry.space_group_name_H-M   'P 1'
#
loop_
_entity.id
_entity.type
_entity.pdbx_description
1 polymer ?
#
loop_
_entity_poly.entity_id
_entity_poly.type
_entity_poly.pdbx_seq_one_letter_code
_entity_poly.pdbx_strand_id
1 'polypeptide(L)'
;MTIRHELDPDEVALITRNLRDTLDFVAEVIDDPTRIDHLPTGSTLDFRVIWVRDERIRLTAYRPSGSDEPWSARVTFHEPLSERLAVTSPGRAPAMWDAVTTGETADEAFDALEAALRAEAADHLPLPARQRR
;
A
#
# COMPACT_ATOMS: atom_id res chain seq x y z
N MET A 1 25.78 9.46 -33.22
CA MET A 1 25.37 8.06 -33.00
C MET A 1 24.38 8.08 -31.85
N THR A 2 23.09 8.01 -32.15
CA THR A 2 22.02 8.15 -31.14
C THR A 2 21.66 6.77 -30.63
N ILE A 3 21.99 6.46 -29.38
CA ILE A 3 21.57 5.22 -28.73
C ILE A 3 20.07 5.37 -28.45
N ARG A 4 19.22 4.69 -29.23
CA ARG A 4 17.82 4.49 -28.84
C ARG A 4 17.83 3.41 -27.76
N HIS A 5 17.56 3.82 -26.52
CA HIS A 5 17.11 2.87 -25.50
C HIS A 5 15.71 2.41 -25.92
N GLU A 6 15.62 1.22 -26.50
CA GLU A 6 14.33 0.53 -26.64
C GLU A 6 14.03 -0.14 -25.31
N LEU A 7 12.91 0.24 -24.71
CA LEU A 7 12.37 -0.39 -23.51
C LEU A 7 11.72 -1.71 -23.90
N ASP A 8 11.95 -2.75 -23.11
CA ASP A 8 11.23 -4.01 -23.29
C ASP A 8 9.77 -3.90 -22.79
N PRO A 9 8.87 -4.83 -23.18
CA PRO A 9 7.47 -4.79 -22.78
C PRO A 9 7.24 -4.81 -21.26
N ASP A 10 8.11 -5.46 -20.50
CA ASP A 10 7.99 -5.58 -19.04
C ASP A 10 8.38 -4.26 -18.37
N GLU A 11 9.44 -3.60 -18.86
CA GLU A 11 9.82 -2.25 -18.47
C GLU A 11 8.71 -1.23 -18.77
N VAL A 12 8.07 -1.33 -19.95
CA VAL A 12 6.93 -0.47 -20.30
C VAL A 12 5.74 -0.72 -19.37
N ALA A 13 5.44 -1.98 -19.05
CA ALA A 13 4.36 -2.33 -18.14
C ALA A 13 4.63 -1.80 -16.71
N LEU A 14 5.88 -1.92 -16.24
CA LEU A 14 6.32 -1.38 -14.96
C LEU A 14 6.16 0.14 -14.90
N ILE A 15 6.67 0.87 -15.89
CA ILE A 15 6.56 2.33 -15.97
C ILE A 15 5.10 2.76 -16.01
N THR A 16 4.29 2.10 -16.84
CA THR A 16 2.86 2.40 -16.97
C THR A 16 2.12 2.22 -15.64
N ARG A 17 2.43 1.14 -14.90
CA ARG A 17 1.85 0.89 -13.58
C ARG A 17 2.26 1.98 -12.59
N ASN A 18 3.54 2.29 -12.49
CA ASN A 18 4.05 3.29 -11.55
C ASN A 18 3.46 4.68 -11.84
N LEU A 19 3.30 5.05 -13.11
CA LEU A 19 2.63 6.30 -13.51
C LEU A 19 1.16 6.32 -13.09
N ARG A 20 0.42 5.22 -13.29
CA ARG A 20 -0.98 5.14 -12.86
C ARG A 20 -1.08 5.28 -11.34
N ASP A 21 -0.29 4.52 -10.58
CA ASP A 21 -0.33 4.56 -9.11
C ASP A 21 0.02 5.95 -8.56
N THR A 22 0.96 6.65 -9.21
CA THR A 22 1.32 8.04 -8.88
C THR A 22 0.17 9.00 -9.18
N LEU A 23 -0.49 8.87 -10.33
CA LEU A 23 -1.62 9.73 -10.70
C LEU A 23 -2.85 9.50 -9.81
N ASP A 24 -3.15 8.24 -9.49
CA ASP A 24 -4.22 7.87 -8.55
C ASP A 24 -3.94 8.52 -7.18
N PHE A 25 -2.70 8.43 -6.68
CA PHE A 25 -2.30 9.07 -5.43
C PHE A 25 -2.49 10.60 -5.48
N VAL A 26 -2.04 11.27 -6.54
CA VAL A 26 -2.19 12.73 -6.68
C VAL A 26 -3.66 13.12 -6.71
N ALA A 27 -4.51 12.40 -7.45
CA ALA A 27 -5.94 12.67 -7.51
C ALA A 27 -6.59 12.54 -6.12
N GLU A 28 -6.22 11.52 -5.37
CA GLU A 28 -6.71 11.30 -4.00
C GLU A 28 -6.25 12.37 -3.01
N VAL A 29 -5.01 12.85 -3.13
CA VAL A 29 -4.50 13.94 -2.27
C VAL A 29 -5.17 15.27 -2.62
N ILE A 30 -5.52 15.49 -3.89
CA ILE A 30 -6.29 16.66 -4.31
C ILE A 30 -7.71 16.61 -3.72
N ASP A 31 -8.34 15.43 -3.71
CA ASP A 31 -9.68 15.23 -3.15
C ASP A 31 -9.69 15.34 -1.61
N ASP A 32 -8.67 14.77 -0.96
CA ASP A 32 -8.49 14.80 0.49
C ASP A 32 -7.01 15.02 0.87
N PRO A 33 -6.61 16.27 1.14
CA PRO A 33 -5.24 16.60 1.52
C PRO A 33 -4.77 15.97 2.83
N THR A 34 -5.69 15.56 3.72
CA THR A 34 -5.31 14.99 5.03
C THR A 34 -4.63 13.61 4.89
N ARG A 35 -4.75 12.98 3.70
CA ARG A 35 -4.09 11.72 3.35
C ARG A 35 -2.56 11.78 3.40
N ILE A 36 -1.96 12.96 3.42
CA ILE A 36 -0.50 13.12 3.52
C ILE A 36 -0.03 13.75 4.82
N ASP A 37 -0.92 14.05 5.78
CA ASP A 37 -0.57 14.73 7.04
C ASP A 37 0.47 13.97 7.88
N HIS A 38 0.60 12.68 7.61
CA HIS A 38 1.51 11.77 8.29
C HIS A 38 2.79 11.48 7.49
N LEU A 39 2.93 12.03 6.28
CA LEU A 39 4.13 11.90 5.47
C LEU A 39 5.04 13.11 5.71
N PRO A 40 6.31 12.92 6.11
CA PRO A 40 7.22 14.04 6.31
C PRO A 40 7.41 14.84 5.01
N THR A 41 7.32 16.16 5.09
CA THR A 41 7.49 17.05 3.93
C THR A 41 8.84 16.81 3.25
N GLY A 42 8.80 16.74 1.91
CA GLY A 42 10.00 16.53 1.10
C GLY A 42 10.49 15.08 1.11
N SER A 43 9.72 14.11 1.61
CA SER A 43 10.08 12.70 1.50
C SER A 43 10.17 12.22 0.05
N THR A 44 11.09 11.30 -0.21
CA THR A 44 11.00 10.45 -1.40
C THR A 44 9.91 9.41 -1.15
N LEU A 45 9.06 9.17 -2.15
CA LEU A 45 7.95 8.22 -2.06
C LEU A 45 8.13 7.08 -3.04
N ASP A 46 7.67 5.90 -2.64
CA ASP A 46 7.47 4.75 -3.51
C ASP A 46 6.09 4.13 -3.20
N PHE A 47 5.53 3.40 -4.16
CA PHE A 47 4.18 2.87 -4.09
C PHE A 47 4.14 1.39 -4.47
N ARG A 48 3.35 0.62 -3.72
CA ARG A 48 3.05 -0.77 -4.06
C ARG A 48 1.57 -1.06 -3.85
N VAL A 49 0.93 -1.63 -4.86
CA VAL A 49 -0.45 -2.12 -4.75
C VAL A 49 -0.44 -3.62 -4.52
N ILE A 50 -1.14 -4.06 -3.48
CA ILE A 50 -1.29 -5.47 -3.13
C ILE A 50 -2.77 -5.85 -3.01
N TRP A 51 -3.02 -7.15 -2.95
CA TRP A 51 -4.35 -7.72 -2.70
C TRP A 51 -4.33 -8.52 -1.40
N VAL A 52 -5.19 -8.16 -0.45
CA VAL A 52 -5.40 -8.91 0.79
C VAL A 52 -6.90 -9.10 0.97
N ARG A 53 -7.36 -10.36 1.04
CA ARG A 53 -8.77 -10.71 1.29
C ARG A 53 -9.79 -9.95 0.43
N ASP A 54 -9.57 -9.93 -0.88
CA ASP A 54 -10.41 -9.23 -1.86
C ASP A 54 -10.44 -7.70 -1.71
N GLU A 55 -9.47 -7.12 -1.01
CA GLU A 55 -9.28 -5.68 -0.92
C GLU A 55 -8.01 -5.27 -1.69
N ARG A 56 -8.14 -4.21 -2.50
CA ARG A 56 -7.01 -3.55 -3.14
C ARG A 56 -6.43 -2.57 -2.13
N ILE A 57 -5.17 -2.74 -1.77
CA ILE A 57 -4.49 -1.90 -0.78
C ILE A 57 -3.30 -1.24 -1.44
N ARG A 58 -3.16 0.08 -1.27
CA ARG A 58 -1.94 0.79 -1.64
C ARG A 58 -1.08 1.01 -0.40
N LEU A 59 0.14 0.53 -0.50
CA LEU A 59 1.22 0.79 0.42
C LEU A 59 2.02 1.98 -0.12
N THR A 60 2.41 2.88 0.76
CA THR A 60 3.34 3.96 0.45
C THR A 60 4.55 3.83 1.34
N ALA A 61 5.72 3.69 0.72
CA ALA A 61 7.00 3.78 1.39
C ALA A 61 7.50 5.22 1.27
N TYR A 62 8.07 5.75 2.34
CA TYR A 62 8.63 7.09 2.38
C TYR A 62 9.97 7.11 3.12
N ARG A 63 10.84 8.01 2.66
CA ARG A 63 12.08 8.36 3.36
C ARG A 63 12.27 9.87 3.34
N PRO A 64 12.42 10.54 4.50
CA PRO A 64 12.69 11.98 4.53
C PRO A 64 13.93 12.34 3.71
N SER A 65 13.86 13.45 2.97
CA SER A 65 15.04 13.89 2.21
C SER A 65 16.16 14.33 3.14
N GLY A 66 17.37 13.84 2.87
CA GLY A 66 18.58 14.24 3.59
C GLY A 66 18.74 13.58 4.97
N SER A 67 17.99 12.53 5.27
CA SER A 67 18.23 11.67 6.44
C SER A 67 18.82 10.31 6.02
N ASP A 68 19.64 9.74 6.90
CA ASP A 68 20.08 8.34 6.84
C ASP A 68 19.05 7.41 7.54
N GLU A 69 17.80 7.88 7.70
CA GLU A 69 16.75 7.09 8.31
C GLU A 69 16.31 5.95 7.37
N PRO A 70 15.91 4.80 7.94
CA PRO A 70 15.35 3.71 7.15
C PRO A 70 14.08 4.15 6.44
N TRP A 71 13.76 3.48 5.34
CA TRP A 71 12.45 3.61 4.70
C TRP A 71 11.37 3.17 5.67
N SER A 72 10.26 3.90 5.67
CA SER A 72 9.06 3.53 6.41
C SER A 72 7.93 3.26 5.43
N ALA A 73 7.17 2.19 5.62
CA ALA A 73 6.01 1.86 4.79
C ALA A 73 4.73 1.84 5.62
N ARG A 74 3.63 2.30 5.01
CA ARG A 74 2.30 2.29 5.62
C ARG A 74 1.20 2.12 4.58
N VAL A 75 -0.02 1.84 5.03
CA VAL A 75 -1.19 1.86 4.17
C VAL A 75 -1.68 3.29 3.98
N THR A 76 -1.89 3.71 2.74
CA THR A 76 -2.43 5.04 2.39
C THR A 76 -3.78 4.97 1.70
N PHE A 77 -4.16 3.79 1.20
CA PHE A 77 -5.47 3.59 0.59
C PHE A 77 -5.88 2.12 0.67
N HIS A 78 -7.19 1.88 0.85
CA HIS A 78 -7.81 0.57 0.75
C HIS A 78 -9.17 0.71 0.07
N GLU A 79 -9.47 -0.21 -0.85
CA GLU A 79 -10.75 -0.29 -1.55
C GLU A 79 -11.22 -1.75 -1.59
N PRO A 80 -12.42 -2.05 -1.05
CA PRO A 80 -12.99 -3.38 -1.19
C PRO A 80 -13.41 -3.64 -2.63
N LEU A 81 -13.02 -4.79 -3.20
CA LEU A 81 -13.38 -5.16 -4.59
C LEU A 81 -14.89 -5.42 -4.75
N SER A 82 -15.61 -5.63 -3.65
CA SER A 82 -17.05 -5.89 -3.68
C SER A 82 -17.82 -4.95 -2.75
N GLU A 83 -18.74 -4.18 -3.33
CA GLU A 83 -19.72 -3.35 -2.58
C GLU A 83 -20.51 -4.17 -1.54
N ARG A 84 -20.57 -5.51 -1.70
CA ARG A 84 -21.20 -6.43 -0.75
C ARG A 84 -20.52 -6.51 0.62
N LEU A 85 -19.24 -6.14 0.74
CA LEU A 85 -18.53 -6.07 2.03
C LEU A 85 -18.50 -4.66 2.62
N ALA A 86 -18.95 -3.63 1.88
CA ALA A 86 -19.02 -2.25 2.37
C ALA A 86 -20.05 -2.04 3.52
N VAL A 87 -20.76 -3.10 3.95
CA VAL A 87 -21.79 -3.05 5.00
C VAL A 87 -21.24 -3.33 6.41
N THR A 88 -19.98 -3.74 6.58
CA THR A 88 -19.42 -3.92 7.92
C THR A 88 -18.72 -2.67 8.45
N SER A 89 -19.52 -1.87 9.15
CA SER A 89 -19.18 -0.97 10.26
C SER A 89 -18.51 0.38 9.93
N PRO A 90 -19.27 1.50 9.98
CA PRO A 90 -18.71 2.83 10.15
C PRO A 90 -18.20 2.95 11.58
N GLY A 91 -16.96 2.52 11.83
CA GLY A 91 -16.38 2.60 13.15
C GLY A 91 -15.19 1.68 13.29
N ARG A 92 -14.00 2.28 13.18
CA ARG A 92 -12.67 1.65 13.29
C ARG A 92 -12.23 0.96 12.00
N ALA A 93 -11.51 1.72 11.17
CA ALA A 93 -10.44 1.15 10.37
C ALA A 93 -9.71 0.11 11.25
N PRO A 94 -9.64 -1.18 10.89
CA PRO A 94 -8.92 -2.14 11.71
C PRO A 94 -7.54 -1.57 12.01
N ALA A 95 -7.07 -1.69 13.26
CA ALA A 95 -5.78 -1.12 13.70
C ALA A 95 -4.61 -1.53 12.78
N MET A 96 -4.81 -2.61 12.02
CA MET A 96 -4.03 -3.03 10.86
C MET A 96 -3.69 -1.91 9.86
N TRP A 97 -4.62 -0.99 9.58
CA TRP A 97 -4.42 0.11 8.60
C TRP A 97 -3.52 1.23 9.12
N ASP A 98 -3.32 1.30 10.43
CA ASP A 98 -2.38 2.24 11.06
C ASP A 98 -0.97 1.64 11.22
N ALA A 99 -0.75 0.40 10.74
CA ALA A 99 0.55 -0.25 10.82
C ALA A 99 1.61 0.51 10.00
N VAL A 100 2.78 0.68 10.63
CA VAL A 100 3.97 1.23 10.00
C VAL A 100 5.11 0.24 10.20
N THR A 101 5.81 -0.10 9.12
CA THR A 101 7.00 -0.95 9.14
C THR A 101 8.19 -0.18 8.59
N THR A 102 9.40 -0.65 8.89
CA THR A 102 10.64 -0.04 8.41
C THR A 102 11.53 -1.05 7.70
N GLY A 103 12.42 -0.56 6.82
CA GLY A 103 13.40 -1.35 6.08
C GLY A 103 14.57 -0.50 5.59
N GLU A 104 15.69 -1.13 5.23
CA GLU A 104 16.83 -0.41 4.64
C GLU A 104 16.49 0.06 3.22
N THR A 105 15.56 -0.64 2.57
CA THR A 105 14.99 -0.30 1.26
C THR A 105 13.47 -0.14 1.33
N ALA A 106 12.88 0.52 0.33
CA ALA A 106 11.43 0.61 0.18
C ALA A 106 10.80 -0.78 0.07
N ASP A 107 11.44 -1.70 -0.68
CA ASP A 107 10.96 -3.07 -0.86
C ASP A 107 10.94 -3.86 0.44
N GLU A 108 11.97 -3.75 1.28
CA GLU A 108 11.99 -4.39 2.60
C GLU A 108 10.90 -3.85 3.51
N ALA A 109 10.69 -2.52 3.51
CA ALA A 109 9.63 -1.91 4.29
C ALA A 109 8.24 -2.41 3.80
N PHE A 110 8.04 -2.51 2.48
CA PHE A 110 6.82 -3.06 1.90
C PHE A 110 6.61 -4.53 2.24
N ASP A 111 7.63 -5.37 2.11
CA ASP A 111 7.54 -6.80 2.40
C ASP A 111 7.16 -7.03 3.86
N ALA A 112 7.76 -6.27 4.78
CA ALA A 112 7.41 -6.31 6.20
C ALA A 112 5.95 -5.91 6.44
N LEU A 113 5.47 -4.85 5.78
CA LEU A 113 4.08 -4.40 5.91
C LEU A 113 3.11 -5.42 5.35
N GLU A 114 3.37 -5.91 4.14
CA GLU A 114 2.55 -6.91 3.47
C GLU A 114 2.45 -8.19 4.30
N ALA A 115 3.57 -8.65 4.88
CA ALA A 115 3.57 -9.79 5.78
C ALA A 115 2.68 -9.56 7.00
N ALA A 116 2.75 -8.38 7.62
CA ALA A 116 1.91 -8.02 8.76
C ALA A 116 0.41 -7.98 8.39
N LEU A 117 0.07 -7.36 7.26
CA LEU A 117 -1.30 -7.30 6.75
C LEU A 117 -1.86 -8.70 6.44
N ARG A 118 -1.05 -9.58 5.86
CA ARG A 118 -1.46 -10.96 5.55
C ARG A 118 -1.58 -11.84 6.80
N ALA A 119 -0.77 -11.59 7.83
CA ALA A 119 -0.84 -12.32 9.11
C ALA A 119 -2.10 -11.95 9.91
N GLU A 120 -2.31 -10.65 10.15
CA GLU A 120 -3.51 -10.13 10.81
C GLU A 120 -4.77 -10.49 10.02
N ALA A 121 -4.63 -10.37 8.70
CA ALA A 121 -5.21 -11.19 7.66
C ALA A 121 -5.70 -12.52 8.21
N ALA A 122 -4.87 -13.55 8.12
CA ALA A 122 -5.17 -14.92 8.53
C ALA A 122 -5.86 -15.06 9.91
N ASP A 123 -5.46 -14.27 10.92
CA ASP A 123 -5.99 -14.39 12.29
C ASP A 123 -7.48 -14.03 12.42
N HIS A 124 -8.00 -13.20 11.52
CA HIS A 124 -9.42 -12.81 11.50
C HIS A 124 -10.32 -13.74 10.67
N LEU A 125 -9.91 -14.98 10.38
CA LEU A 125 -10.78 -15.97 9.72
C LEU A 125 -11.88 -16.44 10.69
N PRO A 126 -13.18 -16.48 10.29
CA PRO A 126 -14.19 -17.14 11.10
C PRO A 126 -13.80 -18.60 11.25
N LEU A 127 -13.64 -19.06 12.50
CA LEU A 127 -13.41 -20.47 12.82
C LEU A 127 -14.44 -21.32 12.06
N PRO A 128 -14.04 -22.42 11.39
CA PRO A 128 -15.00 -23.30 10.77
C PRO A 128 -16.01 -23.73 11.84
N ALA A 129 -17.29 -23.48 11.57
CA ALA A 129 -18.38 -23.83 12.47
C ALA A 129 -18.21 -25.29 12.85
N ARG A 130 -17.81 -25.54 14.10
CA ARG A 130 -17.69 -26.90 14.65
C ARG A 130 -19.03 -27.58 14.42
N GLN A 131 -19.07 -28.53 13.48
CA GLN A 131 -20.19 -29.45 13.37
C GLN A 131 -20.27 -30.19 14.70
N ARG A 132 -21.22 -29.77 15.54
CA ARG A 132 -21.64 -30.55 16.71
C ARG A 132 -22.18 -31.86 16.17
N ARG A 133 -21.44 -32.94 16.39
CA ARG A 133 -22.00 -34.30 16.39
C ARG A 133 -22.40 -34.64 17.82
#